data_AF-A0A519CVR5-F1
#
_entry.id   AF-A0A519CVR5-F1
#
_cell.length_a   1.000
_cell.length_b   1.000
_cell.length_c   1.000
_cell.angle_alpha   90.00
_cell.angle_beta   90.00
_cell.angle_gamma   90.00
#
_symmetry.space_group_name_H-M   'P 1'
#
loop_
_entity.id
_entity.type
_entity.pdbx_description
1 polymer ?
#
loop_
_entity_poly.entity_id
_entity_poly.type
_entity_poly.pdbx_seq_one_letter_code
_entity_poly.pdbx_strand_id
1 'polypeptide(L)'
;MWEIPAAGCMTFLEVNEKNNADFVGFKDNENAIFINAENYKEKFQEYLENVEDTKWRNIAEKGRKFVIDNLNNDKAVESLVELMQRAINERK
;
A
#
# COMPACT_ATOMS: atom_id res chain seq x y z
N MET A 1 1.18 0.41 -7.14
CA MET A 1 0.40 1.65 -6.98
C MET A 1 0.71 2.22 -5.60
N TRP A 2 1.97 2.61 -5.38
CA TRP A 2 2.44 3.24 -4.14
C TRP A 2 2.38 4.77 -4.25
N GLU A 3 2.22 5.27 -5.46
CA GLU A 3 2.22 6.68 -5.83
C GLU A 3 1.02 7.42 -5.20
N ILE A 4 -0.15 6.79 -5.16
CA ILE A 4 -1.35 7.34 -4.51
C ILE A 4 -1.11 7.58 -3.01
N PRO A 5 -0.71 6.57 -2.21
CA PRO A 5 -0.39 6.80 -0.81
C PRO A 5 0.83 7.72 -0.63
N ALA A 6 1.86 7.66 -1.48
CA ALA A 6 3.02 8.56 -1.41
C ALA A 6 2.63 10.04 -1.57
N ALA A 7 1.62 10.32 -2.41
CA ALA A 7 1.06 11.66 -2.58
C ALA A 7 0.24 12.15 -1.37
N GLY A 8 0.00 11.29 -0.38
CA GLY A 8 -0.86 11.60 0.77
C GLY A 8 -2.36 11.46 0.48
N CYS A 9 -2.72 10.81 -0.62
CA CYS A 9 -4.12 10.59 -0.99
C CYS A 9 -4.72 9.40 -0.23
N MET A 10 -6.02 9.47 0.05
CA MET A 10 -6.79 8.31 0.49
C MET A 10 -6.64 7.18 -0.52
N THR A 11 -6.27 6.00 -0.04
CA THR A 11 -5.94 4.85 -0.89
C THR A 11 -6.95 3.73 -0.66
N PHE A 12 -7.79 3.49 -1.66
CA PHE A 12 -8.62 2.30 -1.76
C PHE A 12 -7.84 1.25 -2.55
N LEU A 13 -7.33 0.25 -1.85
CA LEU A 13 -6.46 -0.77 -2.42
C LEU A 13 -7.27 -2.05 -2.66
N GLU A 14 -7.30 -2.52 -3.91
CA GLU A 14 -7.87 -3.84 -4.17
C GLU A 14 -6.97 -4.92 -3.56
N VAL A 15 -7.54 -5.75 -2.70
CA VAL A 15 -6.83 -6.87 -2.06
C VAL A 15 -7.67 -8.12 -2.19
N ASN A 16 -7.13 -9.12 -2.88
CA ASN A 16 -7.78 -10.40 -3.09
C ASN A 16 -6.74 -11.50 -3.31
N GLU A 17 -7.17 -12.76 -3.24
CA GLU A 17 -6.29 -13.94 -3.39
C GLU A 17 -5.57 -14.00 -4.75
N LYS A 18 -6.04 -13.27 -5.76
CA LYS A 18 -5.47 -13.31 -7.11
C LYS A 18 -4.38 -12.27 -7.33
N ASN A 19 -4.39 -11.17 -6.58
CA ASN A 19 -3.50 -10.04 -6.81
C ASN A 19 -2.26 -10.03 -5.91
N ASN A 20 -2.20 -10.89 -4.89
CA ASN A 20 -1.08 -11.01 -3.95
C ASN A 20 -0.66 -9.67 -3.31
N ALA A 21 -1.59 -8.72 -3.18
CA ALA A 21 -1.30 -7.40 -2.63
C ALA A 21 -0.88 -7.46 -1.15
N ASP A 22 -1.24 -8.54 -0.44
CA ASP A 22 -0.86 -8.78 0.97
C ASP A 22 0.65 -8.78 1.20
N PHE A 23 1.43 -9.23 0.21
CA PHE A 23 2.90 -9.26 0.30
C PHE A 23 3.52 -7.87 0.48
N VAL A 24 2.81 -6.82 0.07
CA VAL A 24 3.29 -5.45 0.16
C VAL A 24 3.33 -4.96 1.62
N GLY A 25 2.41 -5.43 2.48
CA GLY A 25 2.35 -5.05 3.88
C GLY A 25 1.45 -3.86 4.22
N PHE A 26 0.55 -3.45 3.31
CA PHE A 26 -0.59 -2.60 3.69
C PHE A 26 -1.54 -3.35 4.64
N LYS A 27 -2.33 -2.61 5.40
CA LYS A 27 -3.29 -3.12 6.38
C LYS A 27 -4.59 -2.33 6.30
N ASP A 28 -5.70 -3.06 6.16
CA ASP A 28 -7.03 -2.47 6.08
C ASP A 28 -7.36 -1.63 7.32
N ASN A 29 -7.97 -0.46 7.11
CA ASN A 29 -8.33 0.54 8.12
C ASN A 29 -7.15 1.10 8.95
N GLU A 30 -5.90 0.77 8.64
CA GLU A 30 -4.72 1.34 9.30
C GLU A 30 -3.99 2.32 8.38
N ASN A 31 -3.61 1.86 7.18
CA ASN A 31 -2.80 2.64 6.23
C ASN A 31 -3.32 2.54 4.77
N ALA A 32 -4.43 1.83 4.55
CA ALA A 32 -5.23 1.83 3.33
C ALA A 32 -6.65 1.32 3.66
N ILE A 33 -7.58 1.47 2.71
CA ILE A 33 -8.89 0.81 2.75
C ILE A 33 -8.90 -0.31 1.74
N PHE A 34 -9.13 -1.54 2.19
CA PHE A 34 -9.17 -2.70 1.30
C PHE A 34 -10.54 -2.78 0.62
N ILE A 35 -10.50 -2.99 -0.69
CA ILE A 35 -11.68 -3.06 -1.54
C ILE A 35 -11.65 -4.31 -2.42
N ASN A 36 -12.80 -4.69 -2.93
CA ASN A 36 -13.00 -5.69 -3.96
C ASN A 36 -14.25 -5.34 -4.79
N ALA A 37 -14.61 -6.21 -5.73
CA ALA A 37 -15.77 -5.99 -6.60
C ALA A 37 -17.11 -5.89 -5.86
N GLU A 38 -17.22 -6.49 -4.67
CA GLU A 38 -18.45 -6.55 -3.89
C GLU A 38 -18.63 -5.33 -2.97
N ASN A 39 -17.54 -4.81 -2.40
CA ASN A 39 -17.60 -3.79 -1.34
C ASN A 39 -17.13 -2.38 -1.75
N TYR A 40 -16.56 -2.21 -2.95
CA TYR A 40 -15.97 -0.92 -3.34
C TYR A 40 -16.99 0.22 -3.32
N LYS A 41 -18.19 -0.02 -3.86
CA LYS A 41 -19.25 1.00 -3.95
C LYS A 41 -19.65 1.51 -2.58
N GLU A 42 -19.86 0.61 -1.63
CA GLU A 42 -20.28 0.94 -0.27
C GLU A 42 -19.20 1.72 0.48
N LYS A 43 -17.96 1.22 0.48
CA LYS A 43 -16.82 1.88 1.15
C LYS A 43 -16.52 3.26 0.57
N PHE A 44 -16.64 3.42 -0.75
CA PHE A 44 -16.43 4.73 -1.38
C PHE A 44 -17.57 5.69 -1.05
N GLN A 45 -18.81 5.21 -0.98
CA GLN A 45 -19.94 6.03 -0.55
C GLN A 45 -19.80 6.48 0.90
N GLU A 46 -19.37 5.61 1.81
CA GLU A 46 -19.08 5.96 3.21
C GLU A 46 -18.06 7.10 3.31
N TYR A 47 -17.01 7.06 2.47
CA TYR A 47 -16.02 8.12 2.38
C TYR A 47 -16.61 9.44 1.90
N LEU A 48 -17.44 9.43 0.85
CA LEU A 48 -18.08 10.64 0.34
C LEU A 48 -19.06 11.26 1.34
N GLU A 49 -19.81 10.43 2.08
CA GLU A 49 -20.77 10.89 3.08
C GLU A 49 -20.10 11.45 4.34
N ASN A 50 -18.86 11.03 4.62
CA ASN A 50 -18.13 11.38 5.85
C ASN A 50 -16.73 11.95 5.56
N VAL A 51 -16.56 12.72 4.49
CA VAL A 51 -15.22 13.16 4.02
C VAL A 51 -14.44 13.97 5.06
N GLU A 52 -15.13 14.71 5.93
CA GLU A 52 -14.55 15.51 7.00
C GLU A 52 -14.14 14.69 8.24
N ASP A 53 -14.45 13.39 8.27
CA ASP A 53 -14.04 12.51 9.36
C ASP A 53 -12.50 12.39 9.38
N THR A 54 -11.92 12.77 10.52
CA THR A 54 -10.48 12.70 10.76
C THR A 54 -9.89 11.31 10.54
N LYS A 55 -10.69 10.23 10.62
CA LYS A 55 -10.24 8.87 10.31
C LYS A 55 -9.60 8.79 8.93
N TRP A 56 -10.17 9.47 7.93
CA TRP A 56 -9.70 9.42 6.56
C TRP A 56 -8.32 10.06 6.43
N ARG A 57 -8.16 11.26 7.00
CA ARG A 57 -6.87 11.93 7.03
C ARG A 57 -5.81 11.09 7.73
N ASN A 58 -6.16 10.49 8.87
CA ASN A 58 -5.24 9.63 9.64
C ASN A 58 -4.79 8.40 8.85
N ILE A 59 -5.69 7.74 8.12
CA ILE A 59 -5.36 6.57 7.28
C ILE A 59 -4.46 7.01 6.11
N ALA A 60 -4.78 8.11 5.44
CA ALA A 60 -3.97 8.63 4.33
C ALA A 60 -2.55 9.02 4.77
N GLU A 61 -2.41 9.68 5.93
CA GLU A 61 -1.10 10.05 6.49
C GLU A 61 -0.28 8.82 6.89
N LYS A 62 -0.92 7.79 7.48
CA LYS A 62 -0.27 6.51 7.77
C LYS A 62 0.15 5.76 6.50
N GLY A 63 -0.69 5.78 5.47
CA GLY A 63 -0.37 5.24 4.14
C GLY A 63 0.85 5.90 3.53
N ARG A 64 0.90 7.23 3.55
CA ARG A 64 2.06 8.02 3.10
C ARG A 64 3.32 7.64 3.86
N LYS A 65 3.26 7.65 5.19
CA LYS A 65 4.40 7.30 6.04
C LYS A 65 4.90 5.88 5.74
N PHE A 66 4.00 4.92 5.61
CA PHE A 66 4.35 3.54 5.28
C PHE A 66 5.14 3.44 3.98
N VAL A 67 4.68 4.11 2.91
CA VAL A 67 5.36 4.08 1.60
C VAL A 67 6.73 4.76 1.65
N ILE A 68 6.81 5.96 2.22
CA ILE A 68 8.07 6.70 2.31
C ILE A 68 9.11 5.93 3.14
N ASP A 69 8.67 5.29 4.22
CA ASP A 69 9.58 4.56 5.11
C ASP A 69 9.97 3.18 4.55
N ASN A 70 9.13 2.52 3.72
CA ASN A 70 9.32 1.12 3.36
C ASN A 70 9.43 0.81 1.86
N LEU A 71 8.79 1.59 1.01
CA LEU A 71 8.68 1.33 -0.43
C LEU A 71 9.40 2.41 -1.25
N ASN A 72 10.56 2.83 -0.78
CA ASN A 72 11.41 3.83 -1.42
C ASN A 72 12.53 3.18 -2.26
N ASN A 73 13.18 4.00 -3.09
CA ASN A 73 14.22 3.54 -4.00
C ASN A 73 15.45 2.98 -3.28
N ASP A 74 15.79 3.51 -2.11
CA ASP A 74 16.95 3.05 -1.34
C ASP A 74 16.75 1.60 -0.88
N LYS A 75 15.59 1.30 -0.29
CA LYS A 75 15.22 -0.08 0.10
C LYS A 75 15.10 -1.02 -1.10
N ALA A 76 14.56 -0.52 -2.22
CA ALA A 76 14.41 -1.31 -3.44
C ALA A 76 15.78 -1.70 -4.04
N VAL A 77 16.73 -0.75 -4.09
CA VAL A 77 18.05 -1.03 -4.64
C VAL A 77 18.87 -1.95 -3.73
N GLU A 78 18.79 -1.78 -2.41
CA GLU A 78 19.41 -2.70 -1.44
C GLU A 78 18.93 -4.14 -1.65
N SER A 79 17.61 -4.34 -1.69
CA SER A 79 16.99 -5.65 -1.90
C SER A 79 17.39 -6.28 -3.24
N LEU A 80 17.50 -5.48 -4.31
CA LEU A 80 17.90 -5.94 -5.63
C LEU A 80 19.37 -6.38 -5.66
N VAL A 81 20.27 -5.60 -5.02
CA VAL A 81 21.69 -5.95 -4.91
C VAL A 81 21.86 -7.27 -4.16
N GLU A 82 21.16 -7.46 -3.05
CA GLU A 82 21.20 -8.71 -2.28
C GLU A 82 20.71 -9.91 -3.09
N LEU A 83 19.63 -9.74 -3.87
CA LEU A 83 19.11 -10.79 -4.75
C LEU A 83 20.12 -11.17 -5.84
N MET A 84 20.71 -10.17 -6.50
CA MET A 84 21.71 -10.38 -7.55
C MET A 84 22.96 -11.09 -6.99
N GLN A 85 23.44 -10.68 -5.82
CA GLN A 85 24.60 -11.30 -5.20
C GLN A 85 24.35 -12.77 -4.83
N ARG A 86 23.17 -13.10 -4.30
CA ARG A 86 22.76 -14.49 -4.04
C ARG A 86 22.74 -15.31 -5.33
N ALA A 87 22.08 -14.82 -6.37
CA ALA A 87 21.98 -15.51 -7.65
C ALA A 87 23.35 -15.74 -8.33
N ILE A 88 24.31 -14.81 -8.14
CA ILE A 88 25.69 -14.96 -8.64
C ILE A 88 26.44 -16.02 -7.81
N ASN A 89 26.27 -16.03 -6.49
CA ASN A 89 26.97 -16.96 -5.61
C ASN A 89 26.47 -18.41 -5.75
N GLU A 90 25.17 -18.63 -5.98
CA GLU A 90 24.60 -19.97 -6.20
C GLU A 90 25.06 -20.63 -7.51
N ARG A 91 25.63 -19.86 -8.45
CA ARG A 91 26.17 -20.38 -9.71
C ARG A 91 27.63 -20.83 -9.62
N LYS A 92 28.31 -20.56 -8.50
CA LYS A 92 29.70 -20.96 -8.26
C LYS A 92 29.75 -22.28 -7.50
#